data_AF-A0A1Z8VW60-F1
#
_entry.id   AF-A0A1Z8VW60-F1
#
_cell.length_a   1.000
_cell.length_b   1.000
_cell.length_c   1.000
_cell.angle_alpha   90.00
_cell.angle_beta   90.00
_cell.angle_gamma   90.00
#
_symmetry.space_group_name_H-M   'P 1'
#
loop_
_entity.id
_entity.type
_entity.pdbx_description
1 polymer ?
#
loop_
_entity_poly.entity_id
_entity_poly.type
_entity_poly.pdbx_seq_one_letter_code
_entity_poly.pdbx_strand_id
1 'polypeptide(L)'
;MDNVKEKIAIASDHAGFQLKQKIKLNLEENGYGVLDLGTNSEDSVDYPDYGKAIADNIIKGNVKKGIALCGTGIGISIVANRFKGIRAALCNNENMAILARKHNNANIIALGARDIDFKCASKCVEAFLNTEFEGERHTNRINKIEEDFQCYNDKDLEDAVAKELNRQKNTIELIASENFASKNVMKYQGSVLTNKYAEGYPGKRYYGGCEFVDIAENLAIERLKELFGCRWANVQPNSGSQANQAVFLALLKPGDTILGMSLSAGGHLTHGAGPNQSGKYFNAIHYGVKKDDGKIDYQEVRELSKKHRPKMIIAGASAYSSKIDFKLFREICDEVGAYLLVDMAHYSGLIASKVYPDPVPHADVCTSTTHKTLRGPRGGIIISKNEELGKLIDKAVFPGLQGGPLMHVIAAKASAFKEALSNDFRIYSKQTLLNAKAICNSLKDNKFEIISGDTSCHMLLIDLCNKHVTGKVAEKSLDNAGITCNKNSIPFDCKSPFITSGIRIGTAAGTTRGFKEKEFKYIGNLISDVIDSLKKSDDEIIKTAKYVRNKVLELCNKFPLY
;
A
#
# COMPACT_ATOMS: atom_id res chain seq x y z
N MET A 1 -1.80 31.27 -42.41
CA MET A 1 -2.21 30.42 -41.28
C MET A 1 -3.10 31.28 -40.43
N ASP A 2 -4.37 31.31 -40.83
CA ASP A 2 -5.35 32.28 -40.39
C ASP A 2 -5.66 32.15 -38.90
N ASN A 3 -5.94 33.28 -38.26
CA ASN A 3 -6.22 33.44 -36.83
C ASN A 3 -7.35 32.49 -36.36
N VAL A 4 -7.00 31.32 -35.83
CA VAL A 4 -7.94 30.44 -35.12
C VAL A 4 -8.41 31.16 -33.86
N LYS A 5 -9.73 31.37 -33.72
CA LYS A 5 -10.32 32.11 -32.58
C LYS A 5 -9.94 31.49 -31.23
N GLU A 6 -10.40 30.26 -31.02
CA GLU A 6 -10.20 29.48 -29.80
C GLU A 6 -10.28 28.00 -30.16
N LYS A 7 -9.58 27.14 -29.41
CA LYS A 7 -9.69 25.68 -29.54
C LYS A 7 -10.76 25.16 -28.58
N ILE A 8 -11.78 24.49 -29.11
CA ILE A 8 -12.93 23.95 -28.38
C ILE A 8 -12.87 22.42 -28.39
N ALA A 9 -13.03 21.80 -27.23
CA ALA A 9 -13.19 20.35 -27.17
C ALA A 9 -14.64 19.95 -27.46
N ILE A 10 -14.82 18.89 -28.24
CA ILE A 10 -16.14 18.32 -28.50
C ILE A 10 -16.09 16.81 -28.26
N ALA A 11 -17.04 16.27 -27.51
CA ALA A 11 -17.08 14.85 -27.18
C ALA A 11 -18.52 14.32 -27.26
N SER A 12 -18.70 13.09 -27.76
CA SER A 12 -19.99 12.42 -27.75
C SER A 12 -19.86 10.91 -27.60
N ASP A 13 -20.90 10.30 -27.03
CA ASP A 13 -21.19 8.89 -27.25
C ASP A 13 -21.79 8.68 -28.66
N HIS A 14 -22.18 7.44 -28.94
CA HIS A 14 -22.82 7.03 -30.19
C HIS A 14 -24.13 7.78 -30.48
N ALA A 15 -24.94 8.00 -29.45
CA ALA A 15 -26.22 8.71 -29.62
C ALA A 15 -26.02 10.19 -29.99
N GLY A 16 -24.93 10.81 -29.56
CA GLY A 16 -24.56 12.18 -29.91
C GLY A 16 -23.77 12.33 -31.21
N PHE A 17 -23.32 11.23 -31.84
CA PHE A 17 -22.34 11.26 -32.93
C PHE A 17 -22.74 12.13 -34.12
N GLN A 18 -23.96 11.95 -34.65
CA GLN A 18 -24.42 12.70 -35.83
C GLN A 18 -24.52 14.21 -35.57
N LEU A 19 -25.04 14.58 -34.39
CA LEU A 19 -25.14 15.99 -34.00
C LEU A 19 -23.74 16.59 -33.75
N LYS A 20 -22.83 15.82 -33.14
CA LYS A 20 -21.42 16.20 -32.94
C LYS A 20 -20.74 16.57 -34.26
N GLN A 21 -20.90 15.75 -35.31
CA GLN A 21 -20.27 16.00 -36.62
C GLN A 21 -20.77 17.31 -37.24
N LYS A 22 -22.08 17.57 -37.18
CA LYS A 22 -22.65 18.83 -37.70
C LYS A 22 -22.16 20.05 -36.92
N ILE A 23 -22.08 19.96 -35.58
CA ILE A 23 -21.55 21.05 -34.74
C ILE A 23 -20.06 21.26 -35.00
N LYS A 24 -19.27 20.20 -35.13
CA LYS A 24 -17.85 20.27 -35.46
C LYS A 24 -17.60 21.05 -36.75
N LEU A 25 -18.31 20.70 -37.82
CA LEU A 25 -18.21 21.41 -39.11
C LEU A 25 -18.60 22.89 -38.93
N ASN A 26 -19.69 23.16 -38.23
CA ASN A 26 -20.13 24.53 -37.98
C ASN A 26 -19.11 25.35 -37.17
N LEU A 27 -18.41 24.75 -36.20
CA LEU A 27 -17.33 25.42 -35.46
C LEU A 27 -16.13 25.74 -36.36
N GLU A 28 -15.72 24.79 -37.19
CA GLU A 28 -14.60 24.94 -38.13
C GLU A 28 -14.91 26.04 -39.17
N GLU A 29 -16.12 26.05 -39.74
CA GLU A 29 -16.60 27.11 -40.65
C GLU A 29 -16.63 28.50 -40.00
N ASN A 30 -16.83 28.57 -38.68
CA ASN A 30 -16.84 29.81 -37.91
C ASN A 30 -15.46 30.20 -37.32
N GLY A 31 -14.40 29.50 -37.73
CA GLY A 31 -13.00 29.82 -37.41
C GLY A 31 -12.51 29.32 -36.04
N TYR A 32 -13.20 28.36 -35.42
CA TYR A 32 -12.73 27.71 -34.20
C TYR A 32 -11.88 26.47 -34.52
N GLY A 33 -10.88 26.20 -33.68
CA GLY A 33 -10.15 24.93 -33.73
C GLY A 33 -10.93 23.87 -32.95
N VAL A 34 -11.01 22.63 -33.46
CA VAL A 34 -11.75 21.55 -32.78
C VAL A 34 -10.81 20.46 -32.27
N LEU A 35 -10.96 20.11 -30.99
CA LEU A 35 -10.41 18.89 -30.41
C LEU A 35 -11.53 17.86 -30.28
N ASP A 36 -11.62 16.96 -31.26
CA ASP A 36 -12.63 15.90 -31.23
C ASP A 36 -12.16 14.74 -30.33
N LEU A 37 -12.89 14.56 -29.23
CA LEU A 37 -12.66 13.53 -28.22
C LEU A 37 -13.77 12.49 -28.21
N GLY A 38 -14.77 12.60 -29.10
CA GLY A 38 -15.94 11.73 -29.14
C GLY A 38 -15.71 10.44 -29.92
N THR A 39 -16.71 9.57 -29.95
CA THR A 39 -16.71 8.41 -30.85
C THR A 39 -16.65 8.83 -32.31
N ASN A 40 -16.16 7.93 -33.17
CA ASN A 40 -16.07 8.11 -34.62
C ASN A 40 -17.12 7.31 -35.41
N SER A 41 -18.03 6.62 -34.72
CA SER A 41 -19.11 5.84 -35.33
C SER A 41 -20.41 5.89 -34.51
N GLU A 42 -21.48 5.32 -35.06
CA GLU A 42 -22.76 5.11 -34.37
C GLU A 42 -22.78 3.82 -33.52
N ASP A 43 -21.65 3.10 -33.44
CA ASP A 43 -21.56 1.87 -32.66
C ASP A 43 -21.67 2.17 -31.17
N SER A 44 -22.41 1.32 -30.45
CA SER A 44 -22.68 1.50 -29.02
C SER A 44 -21.39 1.65 -28.20
N VAL A 45 -21.30 2.75 -27.47
CA VAL A 45 -20.21 3.11 -26.54
C VAL A 45 -20.77 3.85 -25.33
N ASP A 46 -20.03 3.86 -24.22
CA ASP A 46 -20.47 4.42 -22.95
C ASP A 46 -20.08 5.90 -22.78
N TYR A 47 -21.07 6.75 -22.50
CA TYR A 47 -20.87 8.20 -22.30
C TYR A 47 -19.87 8.59 -21.18
N PRO A 48 -19.61 7.81 -20.11
CA PRO A 48 -18.66 8.21 -19.07
C PRO A 48 -17.23 8.42 -19.58
N ASP A 49 -16.79 7.64 -20.57
CA ASP A 49 -15.44 7.78 -21.15
C ASP A 49 -15.26 9.15 -21.80
N TYR A 50 -16.29 9.60 -22.51
CA TYR A 50 -16.30 10.89 -23.22
C TYR A 50 -16.50 12.08 -22.28
N GLY A 51 -17.36 11.93 -21.27
CA GLY A 51 -17.54 12.95 -20.22
C GLY A 51 -16.26 13.18 -19.41
N LYS A 52 -15.50 12.12 -19.14
CA LYS A 52 -14.17 12.21 -18.52
C LYS A 52 -13.15 12.83 -19.46
N ALA A 53 -13.10 12.41 -20.73
CA ALA A 53 -12.11 12.90 -21.69
C ALA A 53 -12.18 14.43 -21.87
N ILE A 54 -13.39 15.00 -21.95
CA ILE A 54 -13.56 16.45 -22.08
C ILE A 54 -13.20 17.21 -20.80
N ALA A 55 -13.59 16.70 -19.64
CA ALA A 55 -13.23 17.26 -18.34
C ALA A 55 -11.71 17.29 -18.14
N ASP A 56 -11.03 16.16 -18.40
CA ASP A 56 -9.58 16.05 -18.29
C ASP A 56 -8.83 17.07 -19.16
N ASN A 57 -9.32 17.34 -20.39
CA ASN A 57 -8.68 18.30 -21.29
C ASN A 57 -8.86 19.76 -20.86
N ILE A 58 -10.00 20.11 -20.25
CA ILE A 58 -10.19 21.44 -19.67
C ILE A 58 -9.30 21.62 -18.44
N ILE A 59 -9.26 20.63 -17.53
CA ILE A 59 -8.44 20.67 -16.31
C ILE A 59 -6.94 20.78 -16.63
N LYS A 60 -6.48 20.08 -17.66
CA LYS A 60 -5.09 20.15 -18.14
C LYS A 60 -4.76 21.46 -18.86
N GLY A 61 -5.75 22.32 -19.13
CA GLY A 61 -5.56 23.58 -19.85
C GLY A 61 -5.37 23.41 -21.36
N ASN A 62 -5.69 22.24 -21.93
CA ASN A 62 -5.58 22.01 -23.38
C ASN A 62 -6.63 22.79 -24.17
N VAL A 63 -7.78 23.05 -23.55
CA VAL A 63 -8.91 23.87 -24.04
C VAL A 63 -9.56 24.58 -22.86
N LYS A 64 -10.25 25.71 -23.08
CA LYS A 64 -10.97 26.41 -22.00
C LYS A 64 -12.45 26.07 -21.94
N LYS A 65 -13.04 25.67 -23.08
CA LYS A 65 -14.47 25.40 -23.23
C LYS A 65 -14.69 24.06 -23.94
N GLY A 66 -15.77 23.39 -23.60
CA GLY A 66 -16.14 22.10 -24.14
C GLY A 66 -17.62 21.97 -24.50
N ILE A 67 -17.91 21.09 -25.46
CA ILE A 67 -19.27 20.69 -25.87
C ILE A 67 -19.38 19.17 -25.70
N ALA A 68 -20.30 18.73 -24.84
CA ALA A 68 -20.52 17.33 -24.53
C ALA A 68 -21.90 16.88 -25.02
N LEU A 69 -21.97 15.79 -25.78
CA LEU A 69 -23.23 15.28 -26.33
C LEU A 69 -23.46 13.83 -25.89
N CYS A 70 -24.67 13.54 -25.43
CA CYS A 70 -25.16 12.17 -25.36
C CYS A 70 -26.65 12.14 -25.68
N GLY A 71 -27.31 10.97 -25.55
CA GLY A 71 -28.73 10.83 -25.84
C GLY A 71 -29.60 11.96 -25.26
N THR A 72 -29.51 12.21 -23.95
CA THR A 72 -30.27 13.27 -23.25
C THR A 72 -29.40 14.40 -22.69
N GLY A 73 -28.06 14.28 -22.79
CA GLY A 73 -27.10 15.19 -22.15
C GLY A 73 -26.98 15.06 -20.62
N ILE A 74 -27.92 14.35 -19.96
CA ILE A 74 -27.95 14.20 -18.50
C ILE A 74 -26.74 13.39 -18.01
N GLY A 75 -26.53 12.17 -18.53
CA GLY A 75 -25.47 11.30 -18.04
C GLY A 75 -24.07 11.89 -18.24
N ILE A 76 -23.80 12.47 -19.40
CA ILE A 76 -22.49 13.03 -19.73
C ILE A 76 -22.18 14.29 -18.90
N SER A 77 -23.20 15.12 -18.60
CA SER A 77 -23.04 16.27 -17.70
C SER A 77 -22.79 15.85 -16.26
N ILE A 78 -23.48 14.81 -15.76
CA ILE A 78 -23.23 14.26 -14.42
C ILE A 78 -21.78 13.78 -14.30
N VAL A 79 -21.28 13.06 -15.30
CA VAL A 79 -19.90 12.55 -15.29
C VAL A 79 -18.90 13.69 -15.34
N ALA A 80 -19.08 14.66 -16.25
CA ALA A 80 -18.16 15.80 -16.38
C ALA A 80 -18.06 16.60 -15.07
N ASN A 81 -19.17 16.80 -14.36
CA ASN A 81 -19.20 17.50 -13.07
C ASN A 81 -18.61 16.71 -11.88
N ARG A 82 -18.17 15.45 -12.07
CA ARG A 82 -17.43 14.69 -11.03
C ARG A 82 -16.00 15.20 -10.85
N PHE A 83 -15.52 16.04 -11.75
CA PHE A 83 -14.15 16.54 -11.76
C PHE A 83 -14.11 18.00 -11.28
N LYS A 84 -13.21 18.28 -10.32
CA LYS A 84 -13.06 19.61 -9.73
C LYS A 84 -12.70 20.65 -10.81
N GLY A 85 -13.31 21.84 -10.71
CA GLY A 85 -13.14 22.92 -11.68
C GLY A 85 -13.97 22.77 -12.96
N ILE A 86 -14.77 21.70 -13.10
CA ILE A 86 -15.72 21.54 -14.21
C ILE A 86 -17.10 22.00 -13.77
N ARG A 87 -17.73 22.80 -14.63
CA ARG A 87 -19.11 23.27 -14.51
C ARG A 87 -19.79 22.97 -15.83
N ALA A 88 -20.30 21.75 -15.97
CA ALA A 88 -21.03 21.28 -17.13
C ALA A 88 -22.53 21.54 -16.97
N ALA A 89 -23.13 22.30 -17.88
CA ALA A 89 -24.54 22.66 -17.83
C ALA A 89 -25.31 21.98 -18.97
N LEU A 90 -26.32 21.18 -18.61
CA LEU A 90 -27.28 20.66 -19.56
C LEU A 90 -28.17 21.80 -20.07
N CYS A 91 -28.13 22.04 -21.38
CA CYS A 91 -28.89 23.09 -22.03
C CYS A 91 -29.75 22.50 -23.15
N ASN A 92 -30.98 22.97 -23.28
CA ASN A 92 -31.88 22.58 -24.37
C ASN A 92 -32.37 23.77 -25.21
N ASN A 93 -31.94 24.99 -24.87
CA ASN A 93 -32.26 26.21 -25.61
C ASN A 93 -31.20 27.29 -25.39
N GLU A 94 -31.24 28.31 -26.25
CA GLU A 94 -30.30 29.43 -26.29
C GLU A 94 -30.20 30.19 -24.95
N ASN A 95 -31.34 30.47 -24.31
CA ASN A 95 -31.37 31.19 -23.04
C ASN A 95 -30.67 30.42 -21.92
N MET A 96 -30.85 29.09 -21.85
CA MET A 96 -30.13 28.25 -20.89
C MET A 96 -28.61 28.29 -21.12
N ALA A 97 -28.18 28.27 -22.39
CA ALA A 97 -26.76 28.37 -22.74
C ALA A 97 -26.14 29.71 -22.31
N ILE A 98 -26.87 30.82 -22.50
CA ILE A 98 -26.49 32.15 -22.01
C ILE A 98 -26.37 32.12 -20.48
N LEU A 99 -27.40 31.67 -19.77
CA LEU A 99 -27.41 31.67 -18.30
C LEU A 99 -26.35 30.71 -17.72
N ALA A 100 -26.05 29.61 -18.38
CA ALA A 100 -24.98 28.70 -18.00
C ALA A 100 -23.62 29.41 -17.97
N ARG A 101 -23.30 30.20 -19.00
CA ARG A 101 -22.07 31.01 -19.02
C ARG A 101 -22.15 32.22 -18.11
N LYS A 102 -23.17 33.05 -18.31
CA LYS A 102 -23.31 34.36 -17.70
C LYS A 102 -23.37 34.27 -16.18
N HIS A 103 -24.19 33.35 -15.65
CA HIS A 103 -24.43 33.24 -14.22
C HIS A 103 -23.61 32.14 -13.54
N ASN A 104 -23.25 31.07 -14.26
CA ASN A 104 -22.63 29.88 -13.66
C ASN A 104 -21.21 29.63 -14.16
N ASN A 105 -20.65 30.51 -15.00
CA ASN A 105 -19.33 30.38 -15.61
C ASN A 105 -19.06 28.94 -16.11
N ALA A 106 -20.08 28.31 -16.69
CA ALA A 106 -20.01 26.93 -17.14
C ALA A 106 -18.93 26.77 -18.20
N ASN A 107 -18.00 25.84 -18.06
CA ASN A 107 -16.95 25.60 -19.04
C ASN A 107 -17.27 24.43 -19.98
N ILE A 108 -18.36 23.71 -19.73
CA ILE A 108 -18.90 22.71 -20.66
C ILE A 108 -20.40 22.97 -20.87
N ILE A 109 -20.84 22.98 -22.13
CA ILE A 109 -22.25 22.84 -22.48
C ILE A 109 -22.55 21.38 -22.80
N ALA A 110 -23.56 20.82 -22.13
CA ALA A 110 -24.06 19.47 -22.43
C ALA A 110 -25.38 19.56 -23.20
N LEU A 111 -25.50 18.75 -24.26
CA LEU A 111 -26.65 18.76 -25.17
C LEU A 111 -27.22 17.34 -25.33
N GLY A 112 -28.55 17.22 -25.35
CA GLY A 112 -29.28 15.98 -25.57
C GLY A 112 -29.61 15.78 -27.04
N ALA A 113 -28.89 14.89 -27.72
CA ALA A 113 -29.04 14.69 -29.17
C ALA A 113 -30.41 14.13 -29.61
N ARG A 114 -31.19 13.56 -28.68
CA ARG A 114 -32.57 13.10 -28.93
C ARG A 114 -33.61 14.20 -28.74
N ASP A 115 -33.25 15.25 -28.01
CA ASP A 115 -34.20 16.26 -27.52
C ASP A 115 -34.13 17.58 -28.30
N ILE A 116 -33.04 17.83 -29.04
CA ILE A 116 -32.83 19.05 -29.81
C ILE A 116 -32.35 18.77 -31.23
N ASP A 117 -32.77 19.62 -32.17
CA ASP A 117 -32.27 19.58 -33.55
C ASP A 117 -30.96 20.38 -33.71
N PHE A 118 -30.34 20.27 -34.90
CA PHE A 118 -29.09 20.97 -35.19
C PHE A 118 -29.21 22.50 -35.11
N LYS A 119 -30.36 23.06 -35.51
CA LYS A 119 -30.59 24.50 -35.47
C LYS A 119 -30.58 25.02 -34.03
N CYS A 120 -31.27 24.33 -33.14
CA CYS A 120 -31.28 24.65 -31.72
C CYS A 120 -29.90 24.43 -31.09
N ALA A 121 -29.25 23.30 -31.38
CA ALA A 121 -27.92 22.99 -30.86
C ALA A 121 -26.87 24.04 -31.28
N SER A 122 -26.87 24.44 -32.55
CA SER A 122 -25.95 25.46 -33.08
C SER A 122 -26.15 26.81 -32.37
N LYS A 123 -27.40 27.26 -32.18
CA LYS A 123 -27.70 28.46 -31.39
C LYS A 123 -27.23 28.37 -29.94
N CYS A 124 -27.43 27.23 -29.29
CA CYS A 124 -26.96 27.02 -27.92
C CYS A 124 -25.43 27.10 -27.83
N VAL A 125 -24.72 26.45 -28.76
CA VAL A 125 -23.26 26.47 -28.83
C VAL A 125 -22.75 27.90 -29.08
N GLU A 126 -23.31 28.60 -30.06
CA GLU A 126 -22.94 29.98 -30.37
C GLU A 126 -23.13 30.90 -29.16
N ALA A 127 -24.31 30.85 -28.55
CA ALA A 127 -24.62 31.63 -27.36
C ALA A 127 -23.67 31.31 -26.19
N PHE A 128 -23.35 30.03 -25.97
CA PHE A 128 -22.39 29.61 -24.95
C PHE A 128 -20.96 30.09 -25.23
N LEU A 129 -20.52 30.06 -26.47
CA LEU A 129 -19.16 30.47 -26.81
C LEU A 129 -18.96 31.98 -26.72
N ASN A 130 -19.99 32.76 -27.10
CA ASN A 130 -19.96 34.22 -27.17
C ASN A 130 -20.36 34.92 -25.86
N THR A 131 -20.97 34.21 -24.90
CA THR A 131 -21.37 34.79 -23.62
C THR A 131 -20.20 34.80 -22.64
N GLU A 132 -19.86 36.00 -22.17
CA GLU A 132 -18.90 36.22 -21.09
C GLU A 132 -19.54 36.06 -19.70
N PHE A 133 -18.71 35.76 -18.71
CA PHE A 133 -19.14 35.65 -17.33
C PHE A 133 -19.38 37.04 -16.71
N GLU A 134 -20.49 37.23 -16.01
CA GLU A 134 -20.92 38.55 -15.51
C GLU A 134 -20.14 39.03 -14.27
N GLY A 135 -19.40 38.15 -13.57
CA GLY A 135 -18.38 38.56 -12.58
C GLY A 135 -18.86 39.18 -11.25
N GLU A 136 -20.07 39.74 -11.16
CA GLU A 136 -20.57 40.42 -9.95
C GLU A 136 -21.14 39.43 -8.90
N ARG A 137 -22.45 39.51 -8.60
CA ARG A 137 -23.16 38.63 -7.63
C ARG A 137 -22.97 37.13 -7.91
N HIS A 138 -22.58 36.78 -9.13
CA HIS A 138 -22.37 35.43 -9.58
C HIS A 138 -21.03 34.84 -9.11
N THR A 139 -19.98 35.65 -8.93
CA THR A 139 -18.67 35.19 -8.45
C THR A 139 -18.77 34.55 -7.06
N ASN A 140 -19.58 35.12 -6.16
CA ASN A 140 -19.78 34.53 -4.83
C ASN A 140 -20.45 33.14 -4.88
N ARG A 141 -21.33 32.88 -5.86
CA ARG A 141 -21.95 31.56 -6.04
C ARG A 141 -20.95 30.58 -6.63
N ILE A 142 -20.14 31.02 -7.59
CA ILE A 142 -19.05 30.22 -8.14
C ILE A 142 -18.06 29.86 -7.04
N ASN A 143 -17.66 30.83 -6.22
CA ASN A 143 -16.78 30.58 -5.09
C ASN A 143 -17.39 29.56 -4.12
N LYS A 144 -18.71 29.54 -3.91
CA LYS A 144 -19.36 28.51 -3.08
C LYS A 144 -19.49 27.14 -3.75
N ILE A 145 -19.53 27.10 -5.09
CA ILE A 145 -19.53 25.86 -5.88
C ILE A 145 -18.11 25.27 -5.95
N GLU A 146 -17.10 26.14 -6.03
CA GLU A 146 -15.67 25.83 -6.12
C GLU A 146 -14.96 25.77 -4.76
N GLU A 147 -15.61 26.27 -3.72
CA GLU A 147 -15.35 25.91 -2.32
C GLU A 147 -15.60 24.40 -2.25
N ASP A 148 -14.54 23.65 -2.54
CA ASP A 148 -14.25 22.51 -1.68
C ASP A 148 -14.51 22.99 -0.24
N PHE A 149 -15.06 22.11 0.60
CA PHE A 149 -14.81 22.22 2.03
C PHE A 149 -13.28 22.15 2.21
N GLN A 150 -12.59 23.27 2.01
CA GLN A 150 -11.15 23.31 1.80
C GLN A 150 -10.51 23.06 3.15
N CYS A 151 -10.05 21.83 3.31
CA CYS A 151 -8.79 21.61 4.01
C CYS A 151 -7.75 22.54 3.38
N TYR A 152 -6.99 23.23 4.22
CA TYR A 152 -5.86 24.07 3.87
C TYR A 152 -5.03 23.44 2.72
N ASN A 153 -4.84 24.18 1.63
CA ASN A 153 -4.11 23.73 0.44
C ASN A 153 -2.60 23.83 0.70
N ASP A 154 -2.03 22.78 1.30
CA ASP A 154 -0.59 22.64 1.53
C ASP A 154 0.09 22.04 0.28
N LYS A 155 0.49 22.93 -0.65
CA LYS A 155 1.11 22.54 -1.91
C LYS A 155 2.39 21.71 -1.74
N ASP A 156 3.17 21.97 -0.70
CA ASP A 156 4.42 21.25 -0.46
C ASP A 156 4.13 19.79 -0.07
N LEU A 157 3.11 19.57 0.77
CA LEU A 157 2.64 18.22 1.09
C LEU A 157 1.97 17.54 -0.11
N GLU A 158 1.18 18.25 -0.91
CA GLU A 158 0.56 17.70 -2.13
C GLU A 158 1.63 17.22 -3.13
N ASP A 159 2.68 18.01 -3.36
CA ASP A 159 3.79 17.64 -4.23
C ASP A 159 4.58 16.43 -3.70
N ALA A 160 4.85 16.38 -2.39
CA ALA A 160 5.49 15.22 -1.77
C ALA A 160 4.67 13.93 -1.95
N VAL A 161 3.35 14.00 -1.74
CA VAL A 161 2.42 12.87 -1.94
C VAL A 161 2.39 12.44 -3.41
N ALA A 162 2.32 13.39 -4.34
CA ALA A 162 2.33 13.11 -5.77
C ALA A 162 3.63 12.45 -6.23
N LYS A 163 4.78 12.94 -5.75
CA LYS A 163 6.11 12.37 -6.04
C LYS A 163 6.26 10.95 -5.50
N GLU A 164 5.81 10.68 -4.27
CA GLU A 164 5.88 9.32 -3.71
C GLU A 164 4.94 8.36 -4.43
N LEU A 165 3.71 8.79 -4.76
CA LEU A 165 2.81 7.97 -5.58
C LEU A 165 3.43 7.67 -6.95
N ASN A 166 4.10 8.65 -7.56
CA ASN A 166 4.80 8.47 -8.82
C ASN A 166 5.98 7.49 -8.68
N ARG A 167 6.74 7.53 -7.58
CA ARG A 167 7.80 6.54 -7.29
C ARG A 167 7.19 5.14 -7.23
N GLN A 168 6.20 4.91 -6.37
CA GLN A 168 5.57 3.61 -6.16
C GLN A 168 4.95 3.02 -7.45
N LYS A 169 4.39 3.86 -8.31
CA LYS A 169 3.85 3.42 -9.61
C LYS A 169 4.93 2.95 -10.58
N ASN A 170 6.11 3.58 -10.53
CA ASN A 170 7.13 3.49 -11.57
C ASN A 170 8.38 2.72 -11.15
N THR A 171 8.43 2.18 -9.93
CA THR A 171 9.50 1.30 -9.46
C THR A 171 8.95 -0.08 -9.06
N ILE A 172 9.84 -1.06 -8.93
CA ILE A 172 9.53 -2.37 -8.37
C ILE A 172 9.92 -2.37 -6.90
N GLU A 173 8.94 -2.52 -6.02
CA GLU A 173 9.14 -2.58 -4.58
C GLU A 173 9.41 -4.02 -4.13
N LEU A 174 10.63 -4.28 -3.65
CA LEU A 174 11.09 -5.57 -3.13
C LEU A 174 11.47 -5.50 -1.65
N ILE A 175 11.25 -4.39 -0.94
CA ILE A 175 11.45 -4.38 0.53
C ILE A 175 10.47 -5.39 1.17
N ALA A 176 10.99 -6.43 1.82
CA ALA A 176 10.20 -7.54 2.35
C ALA A 176 9.17 -7.15 3.43
N SER A 177 9.32 -5.97 4.04
CA SER A 177 8.39 -5.43 5.03
C SER A 177 7.37 -4.46 4.44
N GLU A 178 7.42 -4.18 3.15
CA GLU A 178 6.49 -3.28 2.48
C GLU A 178 5.40 -4.03 1.72
N ASN A 179 4.28 -3.34 1.56
CA ASN A 179 3.12 -3.77 0.80
C ASN A 179 2.25 -2.54 0.49
N PHE A 180 1.29 -2.70 -0.42
CA PHE A 180 0.35 -1.64 -0.78
C PHE A 180 -1.01 -1.89 -0.14
N ALA A 181 -1.42 -0.99 0.75
CA ALA A 181 -2.74 -1.01 1.36
C ALA A 181 -3.83 -0.74 0.30
N SER A 182 -5.01 -1.33 0.47
CA SER A 182 -6.12 -1.08 -0.44
C SER A 182 -6.66 0.36 -0.31
N LYS A 183 -7.35 0.85 -1.35
CA LYS A 183 -8.08 2.12 -1.28
C LYS A 183 -9.09 2.16 -0.12
N ASN A 184 -9.66 1.03 0.27
CA ASN A 184 -10.55 0.94 1.42
C ASN A 184 -9.80 1.14 2.74
N VAL A 185 -8.66 0.49 2.92
CA VAL A 185 -7.81 0.68 4.11
C VAL A 185 -7.40 2.15 4.24
N MET A 186 -6.94 2.78 3.14
CA MET A 186 -6.56 4.20 3.14
C MET A 186 -7.75 5.13 3.44
N LYS A 187 -8.94 4.83 2.90
CA LYS A 187 -10.18 5.58 3.18
C LYS A 187 -10.51 5.61 4.68
N TYR A 188 -10.44 4.47 5.36
CA TYR A 188 -10.74 4.43 6.81
C TYR A 188 -9.63 5.04 7.66
N GLN A 189 -8.37 4.92 7.23
CA GLN A 189 -7.22 5.54 7.88
C GLN A 189 -7.35 7.08 7.93
N GLY A 190 -7.86 7.71 6.88
CA GLY A 190 -8.05 9.16 6.79
C GLY A 190 -9.45 9.64 7.21
N SER A 191 -10.14 8.94 8.11
CA SER A 191 -11.55 9.22 8.46
C SER A 191 -11.72 10.05 9.73
N VAL A 192 -12.96 10.52 9.96
CA VAL A 192 -13.40 11.27 11.15
C VAL A 192 -13.12 10.55 12.48
N LEU A 193 -12.88 9.23 12.46
CA LEU A 193 -12.51 8.47 13.65
C LEU A 193 -11.19 8.95 14.27
N THR A 194 -10.37 9.72 13.56
CA THR A 194 -9.18 10.37 14.12
C THR A 194 -9.52 11.36 15.24
N ASN A 195 -10.71 11.95 15.22
CA ASN A 195 -11.12 12.95 16.21
C ASN A 195 -11.55 12.35 17.55
N LYS A 196 -11.82 11.03 17.60
CA LYS A 196 -12.42 10.40 18.77
C LYS A 196 -11.36 9.86 19.73
N TYR A 197 -11.30 10.48 20.92
CA TYR A 197 -10.54 9.98 22.06
C TYR A 197 -11.36 8.90 22.81
N ALA A 198 -10.84 7.68 22.91
CA ALA A 198 -11.61 6.50 23.38
C ALA A 198 -10.79 5.59 24.33
N GLU A 199 -10.17 6.17 25.35
CA GLU A 199 -9.41 5.42 26.36
C GLU A 199 -10.24 4.33 27.06
N GLY A 200 -9.60 3.19 27.33
CA GLY A 200 -10.23 1.96 27.78
C GLY A 200 -10.52 0.99 26.63
N TYR A 201 -11.49 0.11 26.84
CA TYR A 201 -11.88 -0.96 25.91
C TYR A 201 -13.39 -0.88 25.59
N PRO A 202 -13.88 -1.52 24.53
CA PRO A 202 -15.31 -1.50 24.18
C PRO A 202 -16.20 -1.83 25.39
N GLY A 203 -17.22 -0.99 25.63
CA GLY A 203 -18.12 -1.09 26.79
C GLY A 203 -17.51 -0.69 28.15
N LYS A 204 -16.21 -0.41 28.24
CA LYS A 204 -15.49 0.03 29.45
C LYS A 204 -14.56 1.19 29.12
N ARG A 205 -15.15 2.31 28.68
CA ARG A 205 -14.43 3.53 28.29
C ARG A 205 -14.36 4.54 29.42
N TYR A 206 -13.30 5.33 29.43
CA TYR A 206 -13.12 6.46 30.36
C TYR A 206 -13.92 7.71 29.94
N TYR A 207 -14.29 7.80 28.65
CA TYR A 207 -15.01 8.93 28.08
C TYR A 207 -16.32 8.48 27.41
N GLY A 208 -17.34 9.35 27.46
CA GLY A 208 -18.62 9.13 26.77
C GLY A 208 -18.53 9.30 25.25
N GLY A 209 -19.62 8.95 24.54
CA GLY A 209 -19.73 9.10 23.09
C GLY A 209 -18.84 8.14 22.29
N CYS A 210 -18.62 6.92 22.79
CA CYS A 210 -17.81 5.89 22.16
C CYS A 210 -18.62 4.83 21.41
N GLU A 211 -19.95 4.99 21.32
CA GLU A 211 -20.87 3.98 20.75
C GLU A 211 -20.45 3.46 19.36
N PHE A 212 -20.03 4.36 18.47
CA PHE A 212 -19.67 3.98 17.09
C PHE A 212 -18.22 3.53 16.94
N VAL A 213 -17.30 4.03 17.77
CA VAL A 213 -15.91 3.58 17.76
C VAL A 213 -15.78 2.18 18.37
N ASP A 214 -16.63 1.84 19.35
CA ASP A 214 -16.72 0.49 19.89
C ASP A 214 -17.15 -0.53 18.83
N ILE A 215 -18.05 -0.16 17.91
CA ILE A 215 -18.41 -1.02 16.77
C ILE A 215 -17.17 -1.29 15.90
N ALA A 216 -16.40 -0.25 15.56
CA ALA A 216 -15.21 -0.40 14.73
C ALA A 216 -14.13 -1.28 15.41
N GLU A 217 -13.92 -1.10 16.71
CA GLU A 217 -12.96 -1.90 17.48
C GLU A 217 -13.42 -3.35 17.64
N ASN A 218 -14.69 -3.60 17.96
CA ASN A 218 -15.26 -4.95 18.02
C ASN A 218 -15.18 -5.66 16.67
N LEU A 219 -15.44 -4.97 15.56
CA LEU A 219 -15.25 -5.55 14.22
C LEU A 219 -13.80 -5.93 13.96
N ALA A 220 -12.82 -5.14 14.42
CA ALA A 220 -11.41 -5.49 14.29
C ALA A 220 -11.07 -6.72 15.15
N ILE A 221 -11.52 -6.76 16.40
CA ILE A 221 -11.28 -7.86 17.35
C ILE A 221 -11.86 -9.17 16.83
N GLU A 222 -13.14 -9.19 16.45
CA GLU A 222 -13.83 -10.42 16.04
C GLU A 222 -13.28 -10.96 14.72
N ARG A 223 -12.99 -10.10 13.74
CA ARG A 223 -12.33 -10.53 12.50
C ARG A 223 -10.93 -11.07 12.75
N LEU A 224 -10.20 -10.49 13.70
CA LEU A 224 -8.86 -10.96 14.03
C LEU A 224 -8.89 -12.32 14.74
N LYS A 225 -9.86 -12.52 15.64
CA LYS A 225 -10.13 -13.82 16.26
C LYS A 225 -10.49 -14.88 15.23
N GLU A 226 -11.33 -14.55 14.25
CA GLU A 226 -11.68 -15.44 13.14
C GLU A 226 -10.46 -15.80 12.28
N LEU A 227 -9.63 -14.81 11.91
CA LEU A 227 -8.44 -15.02 11.07
C LEU A 227 -7.45 -16.03 11.67
N PHE A 228 -7.22 -15.93 12.97
CA PHE A 228 -6.16 -16.68 13.65
C PHE A 228 -6.69 -17.81 14.55
N GLY A 229 -8.00 -17.94 14.73
CA GLY A 229 -8.61 -18.94 15.61
C GLY A 229 -8.20 -18.76 17.08
N CYS A 230 -7.98 -17.52 17.53
CA CYS A 230 -7.60 -17.21 18.91
C CYS A 230 -8.83 -16.88 19.78
N ARG A 231 -8.67 -16.99 21.10
CA ARG A 231 -9.75 -16.69 22.07
C ARG A 231 -9.78 -15.22 22.47
N TRP A 232 -8.61 -14.58 22.53
CA TRP A 232 -8.46 -13.18 22.88
C TRP A 232 -7.59 -12.44 21.84
N ALA A 233 -7.92 -11.17 21.61
CA ALA A 233 -7.20 -10.30 20.70
C ALA A 233 -7.25 -8.84 21.16
N ASN A 234 -6.12 -8.13 21.04
CA ASN A 234 -6.01 -6.69 21.25
C ASN A 234 -5.48 -6.02 19.98
N VAL A 235 -6.23 -5.02 19.51
CA VAL A 235 -6.00 -4.30 18.25
C VAL A 235 -5.50 -2.87 18.43
N GLN A 236 -5.24 -2.45 19.68
CA GLN A 236 -4.85 -1.08 20.01
C GLN A 236 -3.35 -0.74 19.85
N PRO A 237 -2.37 -1.68 19.79
CA PRO A 237 -0.98 -1.28 19.62
C PRO A 237 -0.75 -0.45 18.35
N ASN A 238 -0.05 0.69 18.49
CA ASN A 238 0.21 1.59 17.35
C ASN A 238 1.28 1.02 16.40
N SER A 239 2.07 0.05 16.85
CA SER A 239 3.09 -0.64 16.05
C SER A 239 3.39 -2.04 16.59
N GLY A 240 4.09 -2.86 15.80
CA GLY A 240 4.56 -4.18 16.25
C GLY A 240 5.57 -4.09 17.40
N SER A 241 6.40 -3.03 17.43
CA SER A 241 7.31 -2.79 18.55
C SER A 241 6.55 -2.58 19.85
N GLN A 242 5.49 -1.76 19.83
CA GLN A 242 4.64 -1.54 21.01
C GLN A 242 3.84 -2.78 21.40
N ALA A 243 3.44 -3.61 20.42
CA ALA A 243 2.84 -4.90 20.71
C ALA A 243 3.80 -5.79 21.53
N ASN A 244 5.07 -5.90 21.13
CA ASN A 244 6.09 -6.63 21.89
C ASN A 244 6.33 -6.00 23.27
N GLN A 245 6.43 -4.67 23.35
CA GLN A 245 6.60 -3.97 24.63
C GLN A 245 5.45 -4.23 25.62
N ALA A 246 4.21 -4.29 25.14
CA ALA A 246 3.05 -4.58 25.99
C ALA A 246 3.11 -6.01 26.55
N VAL A 247 3.55 -6.98 25.76
CA VAL A 247 3.76 -8.35 26.24
C VAL A 247 4.87 -8.39 27.28
N PHE A 248 5.98 -7.69 27.05
CA PHE A 248 7.07 -7.60 28.01
C PHE A 248 6.60 -6.94 29.32
N LEU A 249 5.90 -5.81 29.25
CA LEU A 249 5.39 -5.12 30.44
C LEU A 249 4.39 -6.00 31.22
N ALA A 250 3.56 -6.78 30.52
CA ALA A 250 2.58 -7.65 31.15
C ALA A 250 3.20 -8.85 31.87
N LEU A 251 4.27 -9.44 31.31
CA LEU A 251 4.74 -10.77 31.69
C LEU A 251 6.14 -10.80 32.30
N LEU A 252 6.92 -9.71 32.18
CA LEU A 252 8.31 -9.62 32.60
C LEU A 252 8.54 -8.44 33.54
N LYS A 253 9.67 -8.50 34.25
CA LYS A 253 10.24 -7.41 35.04
C LYS A 253 11.60 -7.03 34.48
N PRO A 254 12.04 -5.76 34.62
CA PRO A 254 13.42 -5.39 34.31
C PRO A 254 14.40 -6.32 35.03
N GLY A 255 15.44 -6.76 34.32
CA GLY A 255 16.42 -7.76 34.77
C GLY A 255 16.06 -9.21 34.44
N ASP A 256 14.81 -9.53 34.11
CA ASP A 256 14.44 -10.89 33.65
C ASP A 256 15.24 -11.27 32.40
N THR A 257 15.54 -12.56 32.26
CA THR A 257 16.25 -13.09 31.08
C THR A 257 15.28 -13.34 29.94
N ILE A 258 15.61 -12.87 28.75
CA ILE A 258 14.92 -13.20 27.49
C ILE A 258 15.86 -13.91 26.52
N LEU A 259 15.33 -14.82 25.73
CA LEU A 259 16.07 -15.52 24.67
C LEU A 259 15.42 -15.25 23.32
N GLY A 260 16.11 -14.54 22.42
CA GLY A 260 15.58 -14.16 21.11
C GLY A 260 16.60 -14.35 19.99
N MET A 261 16.15 -14.41 18.74
CA MET A 261 17.06 -14.55 17.60
C MET A 261 17.99 -13.34 17.49
N SER A 262 19.28 -13.57 17.25
CA SER A 262 20.24 -12.48 17.06
C SER A 262 19.92 -11.66 15.79
N LEU A 263 20.26 -10.37 15.79
CA LEU A 263 20.08 -9.51 14.61
C LEU A 263 20.87 -10.04 13.40
N SER A 264 22.08 -10.54 13.62
CA SER A 264 22.94 -11.09 12.56
C SER A 264 22.37 -12.38 11.97
N ALA A 265 21.59 -13.15 12.73
CA ALA A 265 20.90 -14.33 12.24
C ALA A 265 19.53 -14.04 11.61
N GLY A 266 19.07 -12.78 11.65
CA GLY A 266 17.80 -12.35 11.06
C GLY A 266 16.69 -12.03 12.06
N GLY A 267 17.00 -11.91 13.35
CA GLY A 267 16.10 -11.44 14.39
C GLY A 267 15.67 -9.97 14.22
N HIS A 268 14.81 -9.49 15.12
CA HIS A 268 14.35 -8.09 15.13
C HIS A 268 14.93 -7.31 16.31
N LEU A 269 14.97 -5.98 16.19
CA LEU A 269 15.47 -5.08 17.25
C LEU A 269 14.79 -5.31 18.60
N THR A 270 13.50 -5.65 18.60
CA THR A 270 12.70 -5.87 19.82
C THR A 270 12.89 -7.24 20.45
N HIS A 271 13.79 -8.06 19.92
CA HIS A 271 14.08 -9.41 20.43
C HIS A 271 15.35 -9.44 21.28
N GLY A 272 15.66 -8.32 21.96
CA GLY A 272 16.80 -8.19 22.87
C GLY A 272 18.00 -7.42 22.33
N ALA A 273 17.89 -6.72 21.19
CA ALA A 273 19.02 -5.97 20.67
C ALA A 273 19.39 -4.79 21.59
N GLY A 274 20.68 -4.60 21.87
CA GLY A 274 21.19 -3.61 22.83
C GLY A 274 20.63 -2.17 22.70
N PRO A 275 20.43 -1.61 21.50
CA PRO A 275 19.85 -0.27 21.36
C PRO A 275 18.35 -0.18 21.75
N ASN A 276 17.61 -1.28 21.68
CA ASN A 276 16.17 -1.33 21.94
C ASN A 276 15.89 -1.48 23.45
N GLN A 277 14.69 -1.10 23.90
CA GLN A 277 14.24 -1.33 25.28
C GLN A 277 14.46 -2.78 25.74
N SER A 278 14.16 -3.76 24.88
CA SER A 278 14.34 -5.17 25.20
C SER A 278 15.78 -5.55 25.52
N GLY A 279 16.78 -4.95 24.85
CA GLY A 279 18.19 -5.17 25.18
C GLY A 279 18.72 -4.28 26.31
N LYS A 280 18.03 -3.17 26.62
CA LYS A 280 18.41 -2.27 27.73
C LYS A 280 17.86 -2.73 29.07
N TYR A 281 16.66 -3.28 29.11
CA TYR A 281 15.93 -3.54 30.35
C TYR A 281 16.01 -5.01 30.79
N PHE A 282 16.22 -5.95 29.87
CA PHE A 282 16.27 -7.38 30.15
C PHE A 282 17.69 -7.91 29.97
N ASN A 283 17.99 -9.03 30.62
CA ASN A 283 19.18 -9.80 30.30
C ASN A 283 18.95 -10.57 28.99
N ALA A 284 19.35 -9.96 27.87
CA ALA A 284 19.12 -10.52 26.54
C ALA A 284 20.18 -11.55 26.15
N ILE A 285 19.73 -12.79 25.94
CA ILE A 285 20.53 -13.87 25.37
C ILE A 285 20.05 -14.12 23.94
N HIS A 286 20.97 -14.50 23.07
CA HIS A 286 20.68 -14.68 21.65
C HIS A 286 21.01 -16.07 21.14
N TYR A 287 20.11 -16.63 20.32
CA TYR A 287 20.37 -17.82 19.50
C TYR A 287 20.54 -17.43 18.03
N GLY A 288 21.18 -18.31 17.27
CA GLY A 288 21.53 -18.10 15.87
C GLY A 288 20.95 -19.14 14.92
N VAL A 289 21.65 -19.28 13.79
CA VAL A 289 21.39 -20.27 12.75
C VAL A 289 22.64 -21.11 12.54
N LYS A 290 22.49 -22.31 12.00
CA LYS A 290 23.63 -23.14 11.61
C LYS A 290 24.30 -22.57 10.37
N LYS A 291 25.63 -22.68 10.32
CA LYS A 291 26.45 -22.14 9.23
C LYS A 291 26.31 -22.90 7.91
N ASP A 292 25.98 -24.18 7.98
CA ASP A 292 25.88 -25.10 6.85
C ASP A 292 24.60 -24.88 6.02
N ASP A 293 23.46 -24.64 6.67
CA ASP A 293 22.16 -24.54 5.98
C ASP A 293 21.36 -23.25 6.28
N GLY A 294 21.88 -22.38 7.12
CA GLY A 294 21.25 -21.10 7.47
C GLY A 294 19.93 -21.25 8.23
N LYS A 295 19.62 -22.42 8.80
CA LYS A 295 18.39 -22.65 9.59
C LYS A 295 18.64 -22.47 11.08
N ILE A 296 17.60 -22.14 11.85
CA ILE A 296 17.68 -21.96 13.31
C ILE A 296 18.33 -23.20 13.93
N ASP A 297 19.33 -22.97 14.78
CA ASP A 297 19.94 -24.05 15.56
C ASP A 297 19.10 -24.32 16.81
N TYR A 298 18.12 -25.21 16.69
CA TYR A 298 17.25 -25.55 17.80
C TYR A 298 17.98 -26.25 18.96
N GLN A 299 19.15 -26.86 18.70
CA GLN A 299 19.96 -27.44 19.77
C GLN A 299 20.62 -26.32 20.58
N GLU A 300 21.16 -25.30 19.92
CA GLU A 300 21.65 -24.08 20.58
C GLU A 300 20.53 -23.41 21.39
N VAL A 301 19.33 -23.27 20.82
CA VAL A 301 18.16 -22.72 21.54
C VAL A 301 17.91 -23.50 22.84
N ARG A 302 17.88 -24.83 22.77
CA ARG A 302 17.64 -25.71 23.93
C ARG A 302 18.76 -25.60 24.98
N GLU A 303 20.02 -25.59 24.55
CA GLU A 303 21.19 -25.48 25.44
C GLU A 303 21.22 -24.13 26.16
N LEU A 304 21.05 -23.02 25.43
CA LEU A 304 20.95 -21.68 26.01
C LEU A 304 19.76 -21.57 26.96
N SER A 305 18.62 -22.17 26.63
CA SER A 305 17.44 -22.18 27.51
C SER A 305 17.74 -22.88 28.83
N LYS A 306 18.40 -24.05 28.80
CA LYS A 306 18.75 -24.79 30.03
C LYS A 306 19.77 -24.04 30.88
N LYS A 307 20.76 -23.41 30.23
CA LYS A 307 21.83 -22.68 30.88
C LYS A 307 21.36 -21.38 31.53
N HIS A 308 20.55 -20.59 30.82
CA HIS A 308 20.18 -19.24 31.23
C HIS A 308 18.78 -19.12 31.84
N ARG A 309 17.96 -20.18 31.75
CA ARG A 309 16.60 -20.26 32.29
C ARG A 309 15.79 -18.99 31.99
N PRO A 310 15.62 -18.64 30.69
CA PRO A 310 14.91 -17.42 30.30
C PRO A 310 13.47 -17.43 30.81
N LYS A 311 12.96 -16.26 31.19
CA LYS A 311 11.54 -16.11 31.53
C LYS A 311 10.66 -16.14 30.27
N MET A 312 11.22 -15.75 29.13
CA MET A 312 10.55 -15.75 27.83
C MET A 312 11.52 -16.14 26.71
N ILE A 313 11.05 -17.01 25.82
CA ILE A 313 11.71 -17.32 24.55
C ILE A 313 10.87 -16.69 23.44
N ILE A 314 11.55 -15.97 22.54
CA ILE A 314 10.93 -15.23 21.44
C ILE A 314 11.23 -15.95 20.13
N ALA A 315 10.20 -16.44 19.45
CA ALA A 315 10.30 -17.06 18.14
C ALA A 315 9.71 -16.13 17.08
N GLY A 316 10.57 -15.59 16.21
CA GLY A 316 10.16 -14.65 15.17
C GLY A 316 11.38 -14.02 14.51
N ALA A 317 11.22 -13.50 13.30
CA ALA A 317 12.34 -12.99 12.53
C ALA A 317 11.93 -11.90 11.53
N SER A 318 12.91 -11.06 11.21
CA SER A 318 12.83 -10.05 10.14
C SER A 318 13.46 -10.55 8.85
N ALA A 319 14.50 -11.39 8.92
CA ALA A 319 15.27 -11.83 7.77
C ALA A 319 15.57 -13.34 7.81
N TYR A 320 14.52 -14.16 7.98
CA TYR A 320 14.61 -15.62 7.98
C TYR A 320 13.61 -16.22 6.99
N SER A 321 14.12 -16.90 5.96
CA SER A 321 13.32 -17.38 4.82
C SER A 321 12.72 -18.78 5.00
N SER A 322 13.13 -19.52 6.02
CA SER A 322 12.69 -20.90 6.27
C SER A 322 11.48 -20.99 7.22
N LYS A 323 10.91 -22.19 7.36
CA LYS A 323 9.85 -22.45 8.34
C LYS A 323 10.42 -22.45 9.76
N ILE A 324 9.72 -21.80 10.67
CA ILE A 324 10.00 -21.86 12.11
C ILE A 324 9.19 -23.01 12.72
N ASP A 325 9.85 -23.87 13.48
CA ASP A 325 9.21 -24.97 14.21
C ASP A 325 8.68 -24.47 15.56
N PHE A 326 7.46 -23.92 15.54
CA PHE A 326 6.81 -23.40 16.74
C PHE A 326 6.50 -24.49 17.78
N LYS A 327 6.33 -25.74 17.34
CA LYS A 327 6.11 -26.87 18.25
C LYS A 327 7.37 -27.15 19.06
N LEU A 328 8.52 -27.21 18.39
CA LEU A 328 9.80 -27.42 19.06
C LEU A 328 10.15 -26.27 20.02
N PHE A 329 9.84 -25.02 19.65
CA PHE A 329 9.96 -23.89 20.58
C PHE A 329 9.08 -24.07 21.83
N ARG A 330 7.84 -24.55 21.68
CA ARG A 330 6.96 -24.85 22.82
C ARG A 330 7.56 -25.92 23.73
N GLU A 331 8.03 -27.02 23.15
CA GLU A 331 8.68 -28.10 23.90
C GLU A 331 9.86 -27.56 24.74
N ILE A 332 10.73 -26.73 24.14
CA ILE A 332 11.86 -26.12 24.85
C ILE A 332 11.38 -25.17 25.97
N CYS A 333 10.33 -24.38 25.73
CA CYS A 333 9.76 -23.52 26.75
C CYS A 333 9.22 -24.33 27.94
N ASP A 334 8.59 -25.47 27.68
CA ASP A 334 8.07 -26.38 28.72
C ASP A 334 9.20 -27.02 29.54
N GLU A 335 10.33 -27.37 28.93
CA GLU A 335 11.52 -27.89 29.62
C GLU A 335 12.09 -26.92 30.68
N VAL A 336 11.87 -25.60 30.51
CA VAL A 336 12.47 -24.57 31.37
C VAL A 336 11.47 -23.67 32.08
N GLY A 337 10.16 -23.82 31.83
CA GLY A 337 9.11 -22.99 32.42
C GLY A 337 9.07 -21.56 31.87
N ALA A 338 9.43 -21.36 30.60
CA ALA A 338 9.41 -20.06 29.94
C ALA A 338 8.07 -19.79 29.22
N TYR A 339 7.74 -18.51 29.06
CA TYR A 339 6.70 -18.09 28.10
C TYR A 339 7.22 -18.18 26.67
N LEU A 340 6.37 -18.62 25.74
CA LEU A 340 6.62 -18.55 24.30
C LEU A 340 5.92 -17.33 23.71
N LEU A 341 6.70 -16.32 23.30
CA LEU A 341 6.24 -15.21 22.49
C LEU A 341 6.57 -15.49 21.02
N VAL A 342 5.56 -15.53 20.15
CA VAL A 342 5.78 -15.59 18.70
C VAL A 342 5.54 -14.22 18.06
N ASP A 343 6.60 -13.61 17.51
CA ASP A 343 6.48 -12.42 16.68
C ASP A 343 6.33 -12.82 15.21
N MET A 344 5.09 -12.83 14.73
CA MET A 344 4.74 -13.24 13.38
C MET A 344 4.61 -12.07 12.40
N ALA A 345 5.22 -10.91 12.68
CA ALA A 345 5.08 -9.69 11.88
C ALA A 345 5.23 -9.90 10.36
N HIS A 346 6.25 -10.64 9.94
CA HIS A 346 6.54 -10.90 8.53
C HIS A 346 5.64 -12.00 7.93
N TYR A 347 5.16 -12.94 8.74
CA TYR A 347 4.47 -14.14 8.28
C TYR A 347 2.94 -14.06 8.41
N SER A 348 2.40 -13.01 9.04
CA SER A 348 0.99 -12.95 9.45
C SER A 348 -0.03 -13.14 8.33
N GLY A 349 0.18 -12.57 7.14
CA GLY A 349 -0.72 -12.81 5.99
C GLY A 349 -0.68 -14.26 5.49
N LEU A 350 0.51 -14.87 5.51
CA LEU A 350 0.72 -16.27 5.14
C LEU A 350 0.10 -17.23 6.16
N ILE A 351 0.22 -16.92 7.45
CA ILE A 351 -0.38 -17.67 8.55
C ILE A 351 -1.91 -17.57 8.51
N ALA A 352 -2.45 -16.35 8.35
CA ALA A 352 -3.90 -16.13 8.20
C ALA A 352 -4.49 -16.94 7.02
N SER A 353 -3.73 -17.09 5.94
CA SER A 353 -4.12 -17.87 4.76
C SER A 353 -3.79 -19.36 4.84
N LYS A 354 -3.25 -19.83 5.98
CA LYS A 354 -2.85 -21.23 6.21
C LYS A 354 -1.81 -21.77 5.20
N VAL A 355 -0.93 -20.90 4.70
CA VAL A 355 0.18 -21.28 3.80
C VAL A 355 1.56 -21.29 4.49
N TYR A 356 1.62 -20.92 5.77
CA TYR A 356 2.79 -20.99 6.65
C TYR A 356 2.40 -21.67 7.98
N PRO A 357 3.33 -22.31 8.72
CA PRO A 357 3.03 -22.93 10.01
C PRO A 357 2.26 -22.01 10.97
N ASP A 358 1.25 -22.55 11.64
CA ASP A 358 0.40 -21.81 12.57
C ASP A 358 1.02 -21.79 13.98
N PRO A 359 1.40 -20.62 14.52
CA PRO A 359 1.97 -20.54 15.86
C PRO A 359 0.92 -20.57 16.98
N VAL A 360 -0.35 -20.27 16.70
CA VAL A 360 -1.39 -20.04 17.73
C VAL A 360 -1.61 -21.26 18.64
N PRO A 361 -1.58 -22.52 18.16
CA PRO A 361 -1.69 -23.68 19.04
C PRO A 361 -0.53 -23.79 20.05
N HIS A 362 0.64 -23.27 19.72
CA HIS A 362 1.89 -23.47 20.44
C HIS A 362 2.26 -22.29 21.35
N ALA A 363 2.08 -21.06 20.88
CA ALA A 363 2.47 -19.85 21.60
C ALA A 363 1.58 -19.57 22.81
N ASP A 364 2.16 -18.93 23.83
CA ASP A 364 1.39 -18.29 24.90
C ASP A 364 0.78 -16.98 24.39
N VAL A 365 1.57 -16.21 23.63
CA VAL A 365 1.17 -14.95 23.01
C VAL A 365 1.78 -14.86 21.62
N CYS A 366 0.98 -14.40 20.63
CA CYS A 366 1.52 -14.00 19.34
C CYS A 366 1.35 -12.48 19.17
N THR A 367 2.41 -11.81 18.69
CA THR A 367 2.37 -10.41 18.28
C THR A 367 2.55 -10.32 16.77
N SER A 368 2.07 -9.24 16.18
CA SER A 368 2.31 -8.97 14.77
C SER A 368 2.16 -7.50 14.42
N THR A 369 2.64 -7.15 13.23
CA THR A 369 2.28 -5.91 12.55
C THR A 369 1.16 -6.15 11.55
N THR A 370 0.39 -5.11 11.24
CA THR A 370 -0.74 -5.21 10.31
C THR A 370 -0.43 -4.86 8.86
N HIS A 371 0.72 -4.24 8.54
CA HIS A 371 1.03 -3.63 7.23
C HIS A 371 1.86 -4.48 6.27
N LYS A 372 2.54 -5.53 6.74
CA LYS A 372 3.46 -6.34 5.91
C LYS A 372 2.67 -7.29 5.00
N THR A 373 2.82 -8.60 5.17
CA THR A 373 2.07 -9.60 4.40
C THR A 373 0.56 -9.56 4.67
N LEU A 374 0.11 -8.98 5.79
CA LEU A 374 -1.31 -8.77 6.10
C LEU A 374 -1.95 -7.56 5.39
N ARG A 375 -1.15 -6.72 4.72
CA ARG A 375 -1.58 -5.64 3.79
C ARG A 375 -2.56 -4.60 4.37
N GLY A 376 -2.57 -4.44 5.68
CA GLY A 376 -3.37 -3.43 6.39
C GLY A 376 -2.63 -2.11 6.63
N PRO A 377 -3.16 -1.24 7.49
CA PRO A 377 -2.49 0.01 7.86
C PRO A 377 -1.27 -0.28 8.74
N ARG A 378 -0.43 0.74 8.96
CA ARG A 378 0.61 0.66 10.02
C ARG A 378 -0.07 0.50 11.39
N GLY A 379 0.45 -0.41 12.20
CA GLY A 379 -0.22 -0.87 13.41
C GLY A 379 0.38 -2.17 13.95
N GLY A 380 0.07 -2.48 15.21
CA GLY A 380 0.36 -3.76 15.84
C GLY A 380 -0.90 -4.46 16.34
N ILE A 381 -0.78 -5.76 16.59
CA ILE A 381 -1.81 -6.60 17.20
C ILE A 381 -1.17 -7.57 18.18
N ILE A 382 -1.96 -8.02 19.16
CA ILE A 382 -1.59 -9.08 20.10
C ILE A 382 -2.74 -10.07 20.15
N ILE A 383 -2.46 -11.35 20.06
CA ILE A 383 -3.45 -12.42 20.17
C ILE A 383 -2.97 -13.49 21.14
N SER A 384 -3.92 -14.17 21.77
CA SER A 384 -3.62 -15.29 22.66
C SER A 384 -4.77 -16.28 22.67
N LYS A 385 -4.44 -17.54 22.95
CA LYS A 385 -5.42 -18.55 23.35
C LYS A 385 -5.78 -18.44 24.84
N ASN A 386 -5.11 -17.62 25.64
CA ASN A 386 -5.34 -17.51 27.08
C ASN A 386 -5.93 -16.12 27.41
N GLU A 387 -7.21 -16.09 27.79
CA GLU A 387 -7.90 -14.84 28.13
C GLU A 387 -7.35 -14.20 29.41
N GLU A 388 -6.82 -14.97 30.36
CA GLU A 388 -6.22 -14.41 31.58
C GLU A 388 -4.91 -13.69 31.28
N LEU A 389 -4.07 -14.25 30.39
CA LEU A 389 -2.91 -13.52 29.85
C LEU A 389 -3.39 -12.28 29.08
N GLY A 390 -4.47 -12.42 28.30
CA GLY A 390 -5.10 -11.32 27.59
C GLY A 390 -5.44 -10.14 28.50
N LYS A 391 -6.09 -10.38 29.65
CA LYS A 391 -6.43 -9.34 30.64
C LYS A 391 -5.20 -8.63 31.20
N LEU A 392 -4.08 -9.34 31.41
CA LEU A 392 -2.82 -8.73 31.84
C LEU A 392 -2.24 -7.83 30.75
N ILE A 393 -2.30 -8.30 29.50
CA ILE A 393 -1.81 -7.55 28.34
C ILE A 393 -2.68 -6.33 28.07
N ASP A 394 -4.00 -6.42 28.22
CA ASP A 394 -4.91 -5.28 28.09
C ASP A 394 -4.48 -4.15 29.04
N LYS A 395 -4.17 -4.46 30.30
CA LYS A 395 -3.67 -3.49 31.29
C LYS A 395 -2.30 -2.91 30.91
N ALA A 396 -1.43 -3.73 30.30
CA ALA A 396 -0.12 -3.29 29.85
C ALA A 396 -0.19 -2.38 28.61
N VAL A 397 -1.11 -2.64 27.68
CA VAL A 397 -1.38 -1.74 26.55
C VAL A 397 -1.94 -0.42 27.05
N PHE A 398 -3.01 -0.48 27.84
CA PHE A 398 -3.65 0.68 28.46
C PHE A 398 -4.13 0.35 29.88
N PRO A 399 -3.80 1.15 30.90
CA PRO A 399 -3.09 2.42 30.85
C PRO A 399 -1.55 2.31 30.90
N GLY A 400 -0.98 1.10 30.73
CA GLY A 400 0.45 0.87 30.93
C GLY A 400 1.39 1.62 29.97
N LEU A 401 1.22 1.44 28.65
CA LEU A 401 2.15 1.97 27.63
C LEU A 401 1.56 3.05 26.74
N GLN A 402 0.26 3.00 26.46
CA GLN A 402 -0.42 3.91 25.54
C GLN A 402 -1.52 4.68 26.26
N GLY A 403 -1.92 5.84 25.71
CA GLY A 403 -3.14 6.56 26.07
C GLY A 403 -4.29 6.19 25.12
N GLY A 404 -5.03 7.20 24.64
CA GLY A 404 -6.14 7.02 23.70
C GLY A 404 -5.80 6.19 22.44
N PRO A 405 -6.60 5.16 22.09
CA PRO A 405 -6.38 4.34 20.90
C PRO A 405 -6.64 5.12 19.60
N LEU A 406 -5.86 4.80 18.56
CA LEU A 406 -6.02 5.41 17.23
C LEU A 406 -7.20 4.78 16.47
N MET A 407 -8.43 5.27 16.73
CA MET A 407 -9.66 4.64 16.22
C MET A 407 -9.76 4.57 14.69
N HIS A 408 -9.20 5.54 13.98
CA HIS A 408 -9.08 5.52 12.51
C HIS A 408 -8.17 4.38 12.01
N VAL A 409 -7.05 4.12 12.71
CA VAL A 409 -6.17 2.98 12.43
C VAL A 409 -6.88 1.67 12.74
N ILE A 410 -7.61 1.58 13.85
CA ILE A 410 -8.35 0.37 14.23
C ILE A 410 -9.44 0.05 13.19
N ALA A 411 -10.16 1.05 12.69
CA ALA A 411 -11.12 0.86 11.60
C ALA A 411 -10.44 0.41 10.30
N ALA A 412 -9.28 0.99 9.97
CA ALA A 412 -8.48 0.55 8.83
C ALA A 412 -7.96 -0.89 8.99
N LYS A 413 -7.58 -1.30 10.21
CA LYS A 413 -7.25 -2.70 10.56
C LYS A 413 -8.45 -3.60 10.34
N ALA A 414 -9.65 -3.21 10.81
CA ALA A 414 -10.89 -3.96 10.59
C ALA A 414 -11.16 -4.18 9.10
N SER A 415 -10.95 -3.16 8.25
CA SER A 415 -11.08 -3.27 6.80
C SER A 415 -10.08 -4.28 6.22
N ALA A 416 -8.81 -4.19 6.60
CA ALA A 416 -7.77 -5.11 6.16
C ALA A 416 -8.07 -6.56 6.59
N PHE A 417 -8.57 -6.77 7.80
CA PHE A 417 -8.93 -8.11 8.28
C PHE A 417 -10.11 -8.70 7.52
N LYS A 418 -11.08 -7.88 7.12
CA LYS A 418 -12.17 -8.32 6.23
C LYS A 418 -11.64 -8.76 4.87
N GLU A 419 -10.68 -8.03 4.31
CA GLU A 419 -10.00 -8.47 3.07
C GLU A 419 -9.25 -9.77 3.30
N ALA A 420 -8.52 -9.90 4.42
CA ALA A 420 -7.75 -11.09 4.75
C ALA A 420 -8.60 -12.36 4.96
N LEU A 421 -9.86 -12.21 5.37
CA LEU A 421 -10.81 -13.32 5.51
C LEU A 421 -11.31 -13.86 4.15
N SER A 422 -11.11 -13.12 3.06
CA SER A 422 -11.59 -13.49 1.73
C SER A 422 -10.79 -14.62 1.08
N ASN A 423 -11.41 -15.34 0.14
CA ASN A 423 -10.70 -16.32 -0.69
C ASN A 423 -9.65 -15.68 -1.59
N ASP A 424 -9.87 -14.45 -2.07
CA ASP A 424 -8.90 -13.72 -2.90
C ASP A 424 -7.60 -13.48 -2.14
N PHE A 425 -7.67 -13.20 -0.83
CA PHE A 425 -6.47 -13.03 -0.01
C PHE A 425 -5.70 -14.34 0.19
N ARG A 426 -6.40 -15.48 0.26
CA ARG A 426 -5.77 -16.81 0.28
C ARG A 426 -5.06 -17.10 -1.04
N ILE A 427 -5.67 -16.75 -2.18
CA ILE A 427 -5.05 -16.87 -3.51
C ILE A 427 -3.80 -15.98 -3.59
N TYR A 428 -3.91 -14.72 -3.17
CA TYR A 428 -2.80 -13.77 -3.06
C TYR A 428 -1.63 -14.32 -2.23
N SER A 429 -1.92 -14.89 -1.06
CA SER A 429 -0.88 -15.42 -0.16
C SER A 429 -0.17 -16.65 -0.74
N LYS A 430 -0.92 -17.53 -1.43
CA LYS A 430 -0.33 -18.65 -2.19
C LYS A 430 0.57 -18.13 -3.32
N GLN A 431 0.08 -17.15 -4.09
CA GLN A 431 0.84 -16.53 -5.17
C GLN A 431 2.12 -15.86 -4.65
N THR A 432 2.07 -15.23 -3.48
CA THR A 432 3.24 -14.59 -2.85
C THR A 432 4.36 -15.60 -2.59
N LEU A 433 4.03 -16.81 -2.12
CA LEU A 433 4.98 -17.91 -1.92
C LEU A 433 5.51 -18.46 -3.26
N LEU A 434 4.64 -18.66 -4.26
CA LEU A 434 5.05 -19.11 -5.60
C LEU A 434 6.02 -18.13 -6.25
N ASN A 435 5.73 -16.84 -6.14
CA ASN A 435 6.57 -15.75 -6.61
C ASN A 435 7.93 -15.73 -5.91
N ALA A 436 7.96 -15.94 -4.58
CA ALA A 436 9.20 -16.02 -3.82
C ALA A 436 10.09 -17.19 -4.29
N LYS A 437 9.49 -18.35 -4.58
CA LYS A 437 10.20 -19.49 -5.17
C LYS A 437 10.70 -19.20 -6.59
N ALA A 438 9.90 -18.52 -7.41
CA ALA A 438 10.27 -18.18 -8.78
C ALA A 438 11.52 -17.28 -8.84
N ILE A 439 11.53 -16.19 -8.07
CA ILE A 439 12.72 -15.31 -8.01
C ILE A 439 13.90 -15.99 -7.32
N CYS A 440 13.68 -16.84 -6.30
CA CYS A 440 14.73 -17.64 -5.70
C CYS A 440 15.44 -18.52 -6.72
N ASN A 441 14.69 -19.23 -7.56
CA ASN A 441 15.25 -20.10 -8.60
C ASN A 441 15.98 -19.28 -9.67
N SER A 442 15.40 -18.17 -10.13
CA SER A 442 16.06 -17.27 -11.07
C SER A 442 17.40 -16.75 -10.55
N LEU A 443 17.47 -16.34 -9.28
CA LEU A 443 18.71 -15.86 -8.68
C LEU A 443 19.76 -16.98 -8.56
N LYS A 444 19.36 -18.20 -8.21
CA LYS A 444 20.25 -19.37 -8.21
C LYS A 444 20.79 -19.70 -9.61
N ASP A 445 19.94 -19.64 -10.63
CA ASP A 445 20.36 -19.83 -12.03
C ASP A 445 21.44 -18.81 -12.42
N ASN A 446 21.33 -17.58 -11.90
CA ASN A 446 22.27 -16.47 -12.05
C ASN A 446 23.43 -16.47 -11.03
N LYS A 447 23.67 -17.61 -10.35
CA LYS A 447 24.79 -17.83 -9.43
C LYS A 447 24.81 -16.92 -8.20
N PHE A 448 23.65 -16.47 -7.72
CA PHE A 448 23.53 -15.86 -6.39
C PHE A 448 23.41 -16.93 -5.31
N GLU A 449 23.97 -16.63 -4.15
CA GLU A 449 23.85 -17.47 -2.95
C GLU A 449 22.68 -17.02 -2.10
N ILE A 450 21.79 -17.98 -1.78
CA ILE A 450 20.65 -17.77 -0.89
C ILE A 450 20.99 -18.41 0.45
N ILE A 451 20.92 -17.64 1.54
CA ILE A 451 21.41 -18.09 2.86
C ILE A 451 20.81 -19.43 3.31
N SER A 452 19.51 -19.65 3.07
CA SER A 452 18.83 -20.91 3.39
C SER A 452 18.70 -21.89 2.21
N GLY A 453 19.32 -21.60 1.06
CA GLY A 453 19.22 -22.36 -0.20
C GLY A 453 17.86 -22.31 -0.93
N ASP A 454 16.77 -22.07 -0.19
CA ASP A 454 15.40 -21.92 -0.71
C ASP A 454 14.59 -20.95 0.16
N THR A 455 13.31 -20.74 -0.14
CA THR A 455 12.35 -20.00 0.70
C THR A 455 11.05 -20.74 0.93
N SER A 456 10.56 -20.63 2.16
CA SER A 456 9.25 -21.13 2.60
C SER A 456 8.29 -20.00 2.99
N CYS A 457 8.64 -18.74 2.68
CA CYS A 457 7.82 -17.56 2.97
C CYS A 457 7.89 -16.54 1.83
N HIS A 458 7.62 -15.27 2.11
CA HIS A 458 7.55 -14.20 1.10
C HIS A 458 8.88 -13.48 0.85
N MET A 459 9.98 -13.93 1.45
CA MET A 459 11.26 -13.20 1.42
C MET A 459 12.47 -14.12 1.23
N LEU A 460 13.58 -13.50 0.85
CA LEU A 460 14.89 -14.10 0.61
C LEU A 460 15.97 -13.23 1.25
N LEU A 461 17.00 -13.89 1.79
CA LEU A 461 18.25 -13.25 2.20
C LEU A 461 19.35 -13.75 1.25
N ILE A 462 19.97 -12.81 0.54
CA ILE A 462 20.93 -13.08 -0.53
C ILE A 462 22.32 -12.67 -0.04
N ASP A 463 23.27 -13.60 -0.15
CA ASP A 463 24.69 -13.32 0.06
C ASP A 463 25.30 -12.80 -1.25
N LEU A 464 26.03 -11.69 -1.16
CA LEU A 464 26.71 -11.05 -2.29
C LEU A 464 28.24 -11.20 -2.24
N CYS A 465 28.78 -11.94 -1.27
CA CYS A 465 30.21 -12.19 -1.13
C CYS A 465 30.79 -12.84 -2.39
N ASN A 466 30.10 -13.82 -2.96
CA ASN A 466 30.51 -14.49 -4.20
C ASN A 466 30.42 -13.58 -5.44
N LYS A 467 29.63 -12.51 -5.37
CA LYS A 467 29.57 -11.45 -6.38
C LYS A 467 30.61 -10.35 -6.14
N HIS A 468 31.32 -10.37 -5.01
CA HIS A 468 32.26 -9.31 -4.58
C HIS A 468 31.61 -7.92 -4.48
N VAL A 469 30.33 -7.88 -4.08
CA VAL A 469 29.56 -6.63 -3.93
C VAL A 469 29.07 -6.51 -2.49
N THR A 470 29.11 -5.31 -1.93
CA THR A 470 28.53 -5.05 -0.60
C THR A 470 27.04 -4.74 -0.71
N GLY A 471 26.28 -5.04 0.35
CA GLY A 471 24.85 -4.74 0.39
C GLY A 471 24.53 -3.26 0.14
N LYS A 472 25.36 -2.35 0.67
CA LYS A 472 25.23 -0.89 0.44
C LYS A 472 25.36 -0.51 -1.04
N VAL A 473 26.31 -1.11 -1.76
CA VAL A 473 26.49 -0.83 -3.20
C VAL A 473 25.35 -1.44 -4.00
N ALA A 474 24.98 -2.69 -3.71
CA ALA A 474 23.87 -3.37 -4.36
C ALA A 474 22.54 -2.61 -4.21
N GLU A 475 22.17 -2.25 -2.99
CA GLU A 475 20.97 -1.47 -2.67
C GLU A 475 20.89 -0.19 -3.50
N LYS A 476 21.96 0.62 -3.50
CA LYS A 476 22.00 1.89 -4.25
C LYS A 476 21.92 1.68 -5.76
N SER A 477 22.63 0.69 -6.30
CA SER A 477 22.65 0.42 -7.73
C SER A 477 21.31 -0.11 -8.25
N LEU A 478 20.63 -0.95 -7.47
CA LEU A 478 19.29 -1.43 -7.78
C LEU A 478 18.26 -0.29 -7.70
N ASP A 479 18.35 0.58 -6.71
CA ASP A 479 17.42 1.71 -6.57
C ASP A 479 17.54 2.70 -7.74
N ASN A 480 18.77 3.00 -8.20
CA ASN A 480 19.01 3.78 -9.42
C ASN A 480 18.36 3.15 -10.66
N ALA A 481 18.34 1.81 -10.73
CA ALA A 481 17.70 1.04 -11.79
C ALA A 481 16.18 0.87 -11.62
N GLY A 482 15.58 1.44 -10.55
CA GLY A 482 14.15 1.38 -10.27
C GLY A 482 13.69 0.11 -9.53
N ILE A 483 14.61 -0.63 -8.90
CA ILE A 483 14.32 -1.79 -8.06
C ILE A 483 14.67 -1.44 -6.62
N THR A 484 13.67 -1.22 -5.77
CA THR A 484 13.85 -0.82 -4.38
C THR A 484 13.93 -2.07 -3.49
N CYS A 485 15.03 -2.21 -2.74
CA CYS A 485 15.23 -3.27 -1.75
C CYS A 485 16.00 -2.72 -0.55
N ASN A 486 16.34 -3.57 0.44
CA ASN A 486 17.18 -3.14 1.55
C ASN A 486 18.49 -3.93 1.62
N LYS A 487 19.59 -3.25 1.91
CA LYS A 487 20.83 -3.92 2.37
C LYS A 487 20.54 -4.65 3.69
N ASN A 488 21.19 -5.77 3.91
CA ASN A 488 20.94 -6.59 5.09
C ASN A 488 22.20 -7.34 5.50
N SER A 489 22.50 -7.38 6.80
CA SER A 489 23.51 -8.29 7.32
C SER A 489 23.09 -9.74 7.06
N ILE A 490 24.08 -10.60 6.84
CA ILE A 490 23.88 -12.05 6.74
C ILE A 490 24.38 -12.74 8.02
N PRO A 491 24.01 -14.01 8.27
CA PRO A 491 24.63 -14.77 9.34
C PRO A 491 26.15 -14.81 9.17
N PHE A 492 26.89 -14.60 10.27
CA PHE A 492 28.35 -14.58 10.27
C PHE A 492 29.00 -13.49 9.39
N ASP A 493 28.29 -12.38 9.16
CA ASP A 493 28.77 -11.25 8.35
C ASP A 493 30.01 -10.58 8.95
N CYS A 494 31.07 -10.47 8.15
CA CYS A 494 32.31 -9.78 8.52
C CYS A 494 32.23 -8.24 8.29
N LYS A 495 31.16 -7.73 7.67
CA LYS A 495 30.96 -6.30 7.41
C LYS A 495 30.13 -5.64 8.50
N SER A 496 30.29 -4.32 8.63
CA SER A 496 29.50 -3.54 9.58
C SER A 496 28.03 -3.42 9.16
N PRO A 497 27.10 -3.16 10.10
CA PRO A 497 25.68 -2.94 9.79
C PRO A 497 25.40 -1.78 8.82
N PHE A 498 26.34 -0.86 8.61
CA PHE A 498 26.21 0.25 7.65
C PHE A 498 26.58 -0.13 6.21
N ILE A 499 27.30 -1.25 6.03
CA ILE A 499 27.79 -1.72 4.73
C ILE A 499 27.11 -3.03 4.34
N THR A 500 27.16 -4.03 5.22
CA THR A 500 26.59 -5.39 5.07
C THR A 500 27.09 -6.20 3.87
N SER A 501 26.99 -7.52 3.94
CA SER A 501 27.38 -8.42 2.85
C SER A 501 26.21 -8.94 2.01
N GLY A 502 24.97 -8.57 2.34
CA GLY A 502 23.81 -9.08 1.63
C GLY A 502 22.73 -8.05 1.34
N ILE A 503 21.70 -8.51 0.64
CA ILE A 503 20.44 -7.78 0.45
C ILE A 503 19.28 -8.70 0.82
N ARG A 504 18.20 -8.08 1.29
CA ARG A 504 16.95 -8.79 1.56
C ARG A 504 15.89 -8.30 0.58
N ILE A 505 15.20 -9.24 -0.04
CA ILE A 505 14.10 -8.97 -0.96
C ILE A 505 12.84 -9.74 -0.53
N GLY A 506 11.68 -9.23 -0.90
CA GLY A 506 10.40 -9.91 -0.69
C GLY A 506 9.41 -9.66 -1.82
N THR A 507 8.39 -10.51 -1.87
CA THR A 507 7.48 -10.61 -3.03
C THR A 507 6.09 -10.07 -2.78
N ALA A 508 5.77 -9.67 -1.53
CA ALA A 508 4.42 -9.28 -1.13
C ALA A 508 3.87 -8.06 -1.91
N ALA A 509 4.68 -7.00 -2.05
CA ALA A 509 4.29 -5.77 -2.75
C ALA A 509 4.07 -6.01 -4.25
N GLY A 510 5.03 -6.65 -4.93
CA GLY A 510 4.89 -7.02 -6.35
C GLY A 510 3.71 -7.96 -6.61
N THR A 511 3.43 -8.89 -5.69
CA THR A 511 2.27 -9.79 -5.81
C THR A 511 0.94 -9.03 -5.66
N THR A 512 0.87 -8.02 -4.78
CA THR A 512 -0.33 -7.18 -4.62
C THR A 512 -0.66 -6.43 -5.90
N ARG A 513 0.39 -6.02 -6.63
CA ARG A 513 0.30 -5.36 -7.93
C ARG A 513 -0.08 -6.30 -9.09
N GLY A 514 -0.09 -7.61 -8.86
CA GLY A 514 -0.48 -8.63 -9.83
C GLY A 514 0.67 -9.36 -10.52
N PHE A 515 1.92 -9.15 -10.10
CA PHE A 515 3.05 -9.93 -10.63
C PHE A 515 2.90 -11.41 -10.28
N LYS A 516 3.27 -12.27 -11.23
CA LYS A 516 3.30 -13.73 -11.08
C LYS A 516 4.71 -14.27 -11.27
N GLU A 517 4.85 -15.58 -11.34
CA GLU A 517 6.13 -16.28 -11.38
C GLU A 517 6.99 -15.84 -12.58
N LYS A 518 6.36 -15.58 -13.73
CA LYS A 518 7.05 -15.10 -14.93
C LYS A 518 7.70 -13.74 -14.69
N GLU A 519 6.97 -12.81 -14.10
CA GLU A 519 7.46 -11.48 -13.77
C GLU A 519 8.56 -11.55 -12.70
N PHE A 520 8.41 -12.38 -11.67
CA PHE A 520 9.45 -12.54 -10.64
C PHE A 520 10.71 -13.25 -11.16
N LYS A 521 10.59 -14.18 -12.10
CA LYS A 521 11.75 -14.73 -12.83
C LYS A 521 12.45 -13.65 -13.65
N TYR A 522 11.68 -12.78 -14.31
CA TYR A 522 12.24 -11.67 -15.08
C TYR A 522 12.96 -10.67 -14.18
N ILE A 523 12.38 -10.32 -13.04
CA ILE A 523 12.98 -9.44 -12.03
C ILE A 523 14.30 -10.03 -11.50
N GLY A 524 14.36 -11.34 -11.25
CA GLY A 524 15.61 -12.01 -10.84
C GLY A 524 16.74 -11.83 -11.85
N ASN A 525 16.44 -11.89 -13.15
CA ASN A 525 17.43 -11.61 -14.20
C ASN A 525 17.85 -10.13 -14.21
N LEU A 526 16.91 -9.19 -14.05
CA LEU A 526 17.22 -7.76 -13.98
C LEU A 526 18.12 -7.42 -12.78
N ILE A 527 17.91 -8.08 -11.63
CA ILE A 527 18.80 -7.97 -10.47
C ILE A 527 20.21 -8.47 -10.84
N SER A 528 20.32 -9.61 -11.54
CA SER A 528 21.61 -10.11 -12.02
C SER A 528 22.31 -9.11 -12.93
N ASP A 529 21.60 -8.54 -13.92
CA ASP A 529 22.16 -7.58 -14.86
C ASP A 529 22.79 -6.39 -14.11
N VAL A 530 22.07 -5.81 -13.15
CA VAL A 530 22.57 -4.68 -12.35
C VAL A 530 23.79 -5.08 -11.53
N ILE A 531 23.71 -6.18 -10.78
CA ILE A 531 24.79 -6.57 -9.85
C ILE A 531 26.05 -7.01 -10.60
N ASP A 532 25.91 -7.80 -11.66
CA ASP A 532 27.05 -8.25 -12.46
C ASP A 532 27.67 -7.10 -13.26
N SER A 533 26.92 -6.04 -13.60
CA SER A 533 27.51 -4.85 -14.23
C SER A 533 28.49 -4.09 -13.35
N LEU A 534 28.44 -4.25 -12.02
CA LEU A 534 29.31 -3.56 -11.07
C LEU A 534 30.79 -3.97 -11.17
N LYS A 535 31.09 -5.03 -11.94
CA LYS A 535 32.46 -5.46 -12.25
C LYS A 535 33.00 -4.81 -13.53
N LYS A 536 32.19 -4.03 -14.24
CA LYS A 536 32.51 -3.38 -15.53
C LYS A 536 32.89 -1.91 -15.31
N SER A 537 33.13 -1.17 -16.40
CA SER A 537 33.38 0.28 -16.36
C SER A 537 32.14 1.07 -15.95
N ASP A 538 32.34 2.29 -15.44
CA ASP A 538 31.27 3.19 -15.01
C ASP A 538 30.23 3.47 -16.12
N ASP A 539 30.68 3.60 -17.37
CA ASP A 539 29.79 3.79 -18.52
C ASP A 539 28.84 2.60 -18.71
N GLU A 540 29.33 1.37 -18.53
CA GLU A 540 28.52 0.16 -18.65
C GLU A 540 27.55 0.01 -17.48
N ILE A 541 27.94 0.43 -16.26
CA ILE A 541 27.05 0.49 -15.09
C ILE A 541 25.89 1.45 -15.38
N ILE A 542 26.17 2.66 -15.87
CA ILE A 542 25.16 3.68 -16.18
C ILE A 542 24.23 3.22 -17.29
N LYS A 543 24.77 2.62 -18.37
CA LYS A 543 23.97 2.07 -19.47
C LYS A 543 23.05 0.95 -18.98
N THR A 544 23.58 0.02 -18.17
CA THR A 544 22.80 -1.09 -17.62
C THR A 544 21.69 -0.58 -16.71
N ALA A 545 21.97 0.37 -15.83
CA ALA A 545 20.96 0.97 -14.96
C ALA A 545 19.82 1.65 -15.76
N LYS A 546 20.15 2.39 -16.82
CA LYS A 546 19.14 3.00 -17.72
C LYS A 546 18.31 1.96 -18.45
N TYR A 547 18.96 0.91 -18.98
CA TYR A 547 18.29 -0.20 -19.64
C TYR A 547 17.30 -0.90 -18.70
N VAL A 548 17.76 -1.30 -17.51
CA VAL A 548 16.92 -1.97 -16.50
C VAL A 548 15.79 -1.05 -16.04
N ARG A 549 16.05 0.25 -15.85
CA ARG A 549 15.01 1.23 -15.50
C ARG A 549 13.90 1.29 -16.56
N ASN A 550 14.23 1.26 -17.84
CA ASN A 550 13.22 1.21 -18.90
C ASN A 550 12.40 -0.09 -18.82
N LYS A 551 13.04 -1.24 -18.55
CA LYS A 551 12.34 -2.53 -18.36
C LYS A 551 11.45 -2.56 -17.13
N VAL A 552 11.88 -1.93 -16.05
CA VAL A 552 11.06 -1.69 -14.86
C VAL A 552 9.83 -0.87 -15.22
N LEU A 553 9.98 0.25 -15.95
CA LEU A 553 8.88 1.12 -16.37
C LEU A 553 7.91 0.44 -17.33
N GLU A 554 8.39 -0.43 -18.23
CA GLU A 554 7.54 -1.27 -19.08
C GLU A 554 6.69 -2.23 -18.21
N LEU A 555 7.30 -2.87 -17.21
CA LEU A 555 6.64 -3.86 -16.35
C LEU A 555 5.59 -3.22 -15.41
N CYS A 556 6.02 -2.31 -14.53
CA CYS A 556 5.53 -0.94 -14.65
C CYS A 556 4.08 -0.70 -15.08
N ASN A 557 4.00 -0.16 -16.29
CA ASN A 557 2.78 0.22 -16.99
C ASN A 557 1.83 -0.96 -17.27
N LYS A 558 2.37 -2.18 -17.44
CA LYS A 558 1.55 -3.38 -17.66
C LYS A 558 0.75 -3.79 -16.42
N PHE A 559 1.25 -3.49 -15.23
CA PHE A 559 0.59 -3.80 -13.96
C PHE A 559 0.40 -2.51 -13.14
N PRO A 560 -0.66 -1.73 -13.38
CA PRO A 560 -0.93 -0.53 -12.59
C PRO A 560 -1.09 -0.82 -11.10
N LEU A 561 -0.70 0.14 -10.25
CA LEU A 561 -0.73 -0.03 -8.78
C LEU A 561 -2.14 -0.13 -8.19
N TYR A 562 -3.14 0.53 -8.78
CA TYR A 562 -4.46 0.83 -8.18
C TYR A 562 -5.62 0.82 -9.15
#